data_AF-A0A3M0I7C4-F1
#
_entry.id   AF-A0A3M0I7C4-F1
#
_cell.length_a   1.000
_cell.length_b   1.000
_cell.length_c   1.000
_cell.angle_alpha   90.00
_cell.angle_beta   90.00
_cell.angle_gamma   90.00
#
_symmetry.space_group_name_H-M   'P 1'
#
loop_
_entity.id
_entity.type
_entity.pdbx_description
1 polymer ?
#
loop_
_entity_poly.entity_id
_entity_poly.type
_entity_poly.pdbx_seq_one_letter_code
_entity_poly.pdbx_strand_id
1 'polypeptide(L)'
;MSVTAETPRRATRRGKQGVGRGIALGTALALIALVPPAAASARAAAPATSTIAWTTQNVAPGVQVRTGVLHNPDAAGVWTVTVQAPAVNRLTGAATWAPLGDRDWADATAGRLRAAGFEPRLERVEWDRYADTPRGTMGWQVRIGRYATQAEAGTLNSTVSAAGFRTSVEWTGYDGRQSADAERIHVAVVDPARLRGTIEVSDGGDVADREKTSTVAARLGSLVGVNGGFFITSDADGVQGTMAGLSAVDGRLESMAVGSRAALILGDGGRRPRVADLSTTVTVRAGAADHAVQGINRVPGKLRNCGRPGAVPTELPRHDTTCTLANDLVKFTPSFHAPLPTGAGVQVVLDKRGVVVSRGDRGGAVPAEGSVLQGTGQAAAWLTEHADAGRRLTLREVVRDASGRQVRLGPDDSIVSAAPTLVEDGRVHIDAATEGTLDPLDLSFGFAWSNVRQPRTLAGVDRRGRLLLVTVDGRQPGVSEGFTLAEAADFMRSLGAVQALNLDGGGSTAMAVDGALVNTTSDASGERAVGDTIQVLPRTGRG
;
A
#
# COMPACT_ATOMS: atom_id res chain seq x y z
N MET A 1 43.78 -11.92 10.53
CA MET A 1 44.18 -11.03 11.64
C MET A 1 43.01 -10.97 12.60
N SER A 2 43.10 -11.76 13.66
CA SER A 2 42.10 -11.88 14.72
C SER A 2 42.41 -10.83 15.79
N VAL A 3 41.42 -10.04 16.22
CA VAL A 3 41.52 -9.31 17.47
C VAL A 3 40.23 -9.52 18.25
N THR A 4 40.47 -10.01 19.46
CA THR A 4 39.60 -10.52 20.50
C THR A 4 38.84 -9.44 21.26
N ALA A 5 37.73 -9.87 21.84
CA ALA A 5 36.89 -9.17 22.79
C ALA A 5 37.60 -8.81 24.10
N GLU A 6 37.15 -7.76 24.77
CA GLU A 6 37.28 -7.62 26.22
C GLU A 6 36.07 -6.87 26.81
N THR A 7 35.48 -7.47 27.83
CA THR A 7 34.40 -6.95 28.68
C THR A 7 35.01 -6.64 30.05
N PRO A 8 34.57 -5.60 30.78
CA PRO A 8 34.76 -5.56 32.22
C PRO A 8 33.45 -5.65 33.01
N ARG A 9 33.60 -6.29 34.16
CA ARG A 9 32.59 -6.71 35.14
C ARG A 9 32.02 -5.56 35.99
N ARG A 10 30.81 -5.84 36.50
CA ARG A 10 30.08 -5.18 37.60
C ARG A 10 30.94 -4.87 38.83
N ALA A 11 30.60 -3.75 39.48
CA ALA A 11 30.74 -3.57 40.93
C ALA A 11 29.41 -3.07 41.52
N THR A 12 28.92 -3.79 42.53
CA THR A 12 27.76 -3.48 43.38
C THR A 12 28.21 -2.64 44.58
N ARG A 13 27.40 -1.65 44.99
CA ARG A 13 27.42 -1.16 46.38
C ARG A 13 26.02 -0.74 46.83
N ARG A 14 25.53 -1.45 47.85
CA ARG A 14 24.37 -1.09 48.69
C ARG A 14 24.80 -0.01 49.69
N GLY A 15 23.91 0.93 49.95
CA GLY A 15 23.97 1.81 51.13
C GLY A 15 22.56 2.13 51.61
N LYS A 16 22.14 1.51 52.72
CA LYS A 16 20.98 1.88 53.54
C LYS A 16 21.49 2.69 54.72
N GLN A 17 20.93 3.87 54.99
CA GLN A 17 20.72 4.52 56.31
C GLN A 17 19.70 5.65 56.04
N GLY A 18 18.78 6.07 56.90
CA GLY A 18 18.48 5.80 58.29
C GLY A 18 17.44 6.85 58.70
N VAL A 19 16.40 6.44 59.42
CA VAL A 19 15.30 7.27 59.90
C VAL A 19 15.79 8.16 61.05
N GLY A 20 15.37 9.43 61.06
CA GLY A 20 15.53 10.35 62.20
C GLY A 20 14.26 11.17 62.39
N ARG A 21 13.45 10.79 63.38
CA ARG A 21 12.35 11.60 63.94
C ARG A 21 12.93 12.58 64.95
N GLY A 22 12.59 13.86 64.83
CA GLY A 22 12.81 14.87 65.86
C GLY A 22 11.50 15.63 66.10
N ILE A 23 10.97 15.50 67.31
CA ILE A 23 9.83 16.26 67.83
C ILE A 23 10.40 17.48 68.55
N ALA A 24 9.87 18.67 68.27
CA ALA A 24 10.03 19.84 69.12
C ALA A 24 8.69 20.59 69.21
N LEU A 25 8.19 20.70 70.45
CA LEU A 25 7.07 21.56 70.85
C LEU A 25 7.52 23.03 70.85
N GLY A 26 6.66 23.93 70.39
CA GLY A 26 6.87 25.38 70.50
C GLY A 26 5.60 26.18 70.24
N THR A 27 4.89 26.50 71.32
CA THR A 27 4.08 27.71 71.60
C THR A 27 3.21 28.32 70.48
N ALA A 28 1.89 28.27 70.71
CA ALA A 28 0.85 28.93 69.93
C ALA A 28 0.87 30.46 70.09
N LEU A 29 0.95 31.18 68.95
CA LEU A 29 0.45 32.54 68.79
C LEU A 29 -0.66 32.49 67.72
N ALA A 30 -1.87 32.90 68.10
CA ALA A 30 -3.00 33.00 67.20
C ALA A 30 -2.85 34.23 66.29
N LEU A 31 -2.44 34.01 65.04
CA LEU A 31 -2.66 34.93 63.94
C LEU A 31 -3.95 34.55 63.23
N ILE A 32 -4.93 35.43 63.23
CA ILE A 32 -6.11 35.36 62.37
C ILE A 32 -5.63 35.60 60.93
N ALA A 33 -5.34 34.53 60.21
CA ALA A 33 -5.15 34.56 58.76
C ALA A 33 -6.52 34.39 58.10
N LEU A 34 -6.94 35.36 57.29
CA LEU A 34 -8.05 35.18 56.36
C LEU A 34 -7.71 34.01 55.43
N VAL A 35 -8.47 32.92 55.55
CA VAL A 35 -8.43 31.80 54.61
C VAL A 35 -9.12 32.27 53.32
N PRO A 36 -8.41 32.40 52.17
CA PRO A 36 -9.10 32.58 50.90
C PRO A 36 -9.93 31.31 50.64
N PRO A 37 -11.12 31.42 50.02
CA PRO A 37 -11.94 30.25 49.74
C PRO A 37 -11.11 29.26 48.94
N ALA A 38 -11.11 28.00 49.38
CA ALA A 38 -10.42 26.91 48.70
C ALA A 38 -10.82 26.94 47.23
N ALA A 39 -9.88 27.31 46.35
CA ALA A 39 -10.05 27.16 44.92
C ALA A 39 -10.32 25.67 44.70
N ALA A 40 -11.54 25.35 44.31
CA ALA A 40 -11.89 24.01 43.86
C ALA A 40 -10.87 23.68 42.76
N SER A 41 -9.94 22.77 43.05
CA SER A 41 -9.04 22.25 42.04
C SER A 41 -9.94 21.56 41.02
N ALA A 42 -10.22 22.26 39.92
CA ALA A 42 -10.82 21.66 38.75
C ALA A 42 -9.88 20.53 38.37
N ARG A 43 -10.27 19.30 38.72
CA ARG A 43 -9.61 18.09 38.29
C ARG A 43 -9.65 18.16 36.78
N ALA A 44 -8.51 18.42 36.13
CA ALA A 44 -8.42 18.39 34.69
C ALA A 44 -9.08 17.09 34.24
N ALA A 45 -10.14 17.20 33.43
CA ALA A 45 -10.75 16.04 32.82
C ALA A 45 -9.62 15.26 32.13
N ALA A 46 -9.54 13.96 32.40
CA ALA A 46 -8.63 13.11 31.63
C ALA A 46 -8.92 13.35 30.15
N PRO A 47 -7.90 13.48 29.28
CA PRO A 47 -8.13 13.65 27.84
C PRO A 47 -9.10 12.56 27.38
N ALA A 48 -10.14 12.95 26.64
CA ALA A 48 -11.12 12.01 26.15
C ALA A 48 -10.39 10.98 25.30
N THR A 49 -10.26 9.75 25.79
CA THR A 49 -9.67 8.67 25.00
C THR A 49 -10.56 8.46 23.79
N SER A 50 -10.04 8.71 22.61
CA SER A 50 -10.72 8.45 21.34
C SER A 50 -11.03 6.95 21.25
N THR A 51 -12.27 6.56 21.54
CA THR A 51 -12.73 5.17 21.46
C THR A 51 -13.50 4.98 20.17
N ILE A 52 -13.17 3.94 19.41
CA ILE A 52 -13.95 3.57 18.23
C ILE A 52 -15.27 2.95 18.68
N ALA A 53 -16.39 3.53 18.24
CA ALA A 53 -17.70 2.95 18.43
C ALA A 53 -17.93 1.86 17.39
N TRP A 54 -17.94 0.59 17.81
CA TRP A 54 -18.07 -0.56 16.92
C TRP A 54 -19.51 -1.07 16.85
N THR A 55 -19.98 -1.32 15.62
CA THR A 55 -21.07 -2.26 15.35
C THR A 55 -20.47 -3.57 14.86
N THR A 56 -21.16 -4.69 15.09
CA THR A 56 -20.66 -6.02 14.71
C THR A 56 -21.79 -6.86 14.12
N GLN A 57 -21.54 -7.40 12.94
CA GLN A 57 -22.41 -8.32 12.23
C GLN A 57 -21.71 -9.68 12.11
N ASN A 58 -22.38 -10.76 12.53
CA ASN A 58 -21.95 -12.11 12.25
C ASN A 58 -22.58 -12.54 10.91
N VAL A 59 -21.82 -12.45 9.83
CA VAL A 59 -22.31 -12.70 8.46
C VAL A 59 -22.54 -14.19 8.22
N ALA A 60 -21.60 -15.03 8.70
CA ALA A 60 -21.69 -16.48 8.59
C ALA A 60 -20.83 -17.15 9.68
N PRO A 61 -20.93 -18.49 9.88
CA PRO A 61 -19.99 -19.20 10.74
C PRO A 61 -18.54 -18.92 10.35
N GLY A 62 -17.77 -18.34 11.27
CA GLY A 62 -16.39 -17.94 11.03
C GLY A 62 -16.20 -16.61 10.31
N VAL A 63 -17.26 -15.87 9.97
CA VAL A 63 -17.17 -14.57 9.29
C VAL A 63 -17.88 -13.51 10.11
N GLN A 64 -17.12 -12.52 10.58
CA GLN A 64 -17.62 -11.38 11.33
C GLN A 64 -17.16 -10.09 10.66
N VAL A 65 -18.06 -9.13 10.47
CA VAL A 65 -17.72 -7.78 10.02
C VAL A 65 -17.99 -6.80 11.15
N ARG A 66 -17.04 -5.89 11.38
CA ARG A 66 -17.15 -4.80 12.34
C ARG A 66 -17.02 -3.48 11.62
N THR A 67 -17.95 -2.56 11.87
CA THR A 67 -17.88 -1.20 11.35
C THR A 67 -17.69 -0.26 12.52
N GLY A 68 -16.64 0.55 12.45
CA GLY A 68 -16.20 1.43 13.51
C GLY A 68 -16.16 2.87 13.03
N VAL A 69 -16.63 3.79 13.87
CA VAL A 69 -16.38 5.22 13.69
C VAL A 69 -15.50 5.69 14.84
N LEU A 70 -14.29 6.15 14.50
CA LEU A 70 -13.48 6.95 15.41
C LEU A 70 -14.02 8.37 15.37
N HIS A 71 -14.18 8.99 16.54
CA HIS A 71 -14.36 10.42 16.64
C HIS A 71 -13.45 10.95 17.74
N ASN A 72 -12.70 12.00 17.43
CA ASN A 72 -11.83 12.67 18.36
C ASN A 72 -12.16 14.17 18.37
N PRO A 73 -12.92 14.65 19.38
CA PRO A 73 -13.32 16.05 19.44
C PRO A 73 -12.16 17.02 19.69
N ASP A 74 -11.00 16.51 20.13
CA ASP A 74 -9.81 17.32 20.39
C ASP A 74 -8.96 17.56 19.13
N ALA A 75 -9.25 16.83 18.04
CA ALA A 75 -8.57 17.04 16.77
C ALA A 75 -9.17 18.26 16.05
N ALA A 76 -8.34 19.27 15.78
CA ALA A 76 -8.73 20.54 15.17
C ALA A 76 -8.04 20.72 13.81
N GLY A 77 -8.42 19.89 12.84
CA GLY A 77 -8.01 20.07 11.45
C GLY A 77 -8.42 21.45 10.92
N VAL A 78 -7.59 22.04 10.07
CA VAL A 78 -7.87 23.32 9.42
C VAL A 78 -7.46 23.27 7.94
N TRP A 79 -8.10 24.09 7.13
CA TRP A 79 -7.63 24.36 5.77
C TRP A 79 -6.49 25.38 5.81
N THR A 80 -5.46 25.15 5.00
CA THR A 80 -4.27 26.00 4.93
C THR A 80 -3.72 26.04 3.51
N VAL A 81 -2.88 27.04 3.22
CA VAL A 81 -2.12 27.13 1.97
C VAL A 81 -0.71 26.62 2.23
N THR A 82 -0.29 25.55 1.56
CA THR A 82 1.06 24.98 1.64
C THR A 82 1.87 25.42 0.43
N VAL A 83 3.06 25.99 0.66
CA VAL A 83 4.01 26.33 -0.41
C VAL A 83 4.79 25.10 -0.80
N GLN A 84 4.87 24.86 -2.11
CA GLN A 84 5.55 23.71 -2.69
C GLN A 84 7.02 24.04 -2.95
N ALA A 85 7.92 23.21 -2.44
CA ALA A 85 9.35 23.29 -2.67
C ALA A 85 9.70 22.81 -4.08
N PRO A 86 10.58 23.53 -4.82
CA PRO A 86 11.18 22.98 -6.03
C PRO A 86 11.92 21.69 -5.70
N ALA A 87 11.70 20.66 -6.51
CA ALA A 87 12.36 19.37 -6.38
C ALA A 87 12.77 18.86 -7.77
N VAL A 88 13.59 17.82 -7.79
CA VAL A 88 13.98 17.13 -9.02
C VAL A 88 13.60 15.68 -8.87
N ASN A 89 12.78 15.17 -9.80
CA ASN A 89 12.49 13.75 -9.82
C ASN A 89 13.79 13.00 -10.11
N ARG A 90 14.24 12.16 -9.17
CA ARG A 90 15.57 11.54 -9.30
C ARG A 90 15.67 10.47 -10.38
N LEU A 91 14.53 9.99 -10.88
CA LEU A 91 14.47 8.96 -11.92
C LEU A 91 14.50 9.56 -13.32
N THR A 92 13.85 10.70 -13.52
CA THR A 92 13.73 11.35 -14.83
C THR A 92 14.60 12.59 -14.98
N GLY A 93 15.11 13.14 -13.87
CA GLY A 93 15.78 14.45 -13.83
C GLY A 93 14.83 15.63 -14.06
N ALA A 94 13.52 15.38 -14.20
CA ALA A 94 12.56 16.43 -14.46
C ALA A 94 12.33 17.29 -13.22
N ALA A 95 12.19 18.61 -13.45
CA ALA A 95 11.75 19.52 -12.40
C ALA A 95 10.35 19.10 -11.91
N THR A 96 10.22 18.97 -10.61
CA THR A 96 8.98 18.64 -9.93
C THR A 96 8.86 19.51 -8.67
N TRP A 97 7.89 19.21 -7.84
CA TRP A 97 7.64 19.94 -6.62
C TRP A 97 7.20 19.01 -5.51
N ALA A 98 7.58 19.36 -4.29
CA ALA A 98 7.28 18.59 -3.11
C ALA A 98 6.66 19.49 -2.03
N PRO A 99 5.81 18.94 -1.15
CA PRO A 99 5.29 19.67 0.00
C PRO A 99 6.37 19.95 1.06
N LEU A 100 7.54 19.32 0.95
CA LEU A 100 8.66 19.42 1.87
C LEU A 100 9.90 19.95 1.14
N GLY A 101 10.59 20.89 1.79
CA GLY A 101 11.96 21.24 1.45
C GLY A 101 12.90 21.09 2.65
N ASP A 102 14.17 21.40 2.46
CA ASP A 102 15.13 21.49 3.55
C ASP A 102 14.90 22.74 4.41
N ARG A 103 15.70 22.88 5.48
CA ARG A 103 15.55 24.00 6.43
C ARG A 103 15.87 25.35 5.78
N ASP A 104 16.92 25.41 4.96
CA ASP A 104 17.39 26.65 4.35
C ASP A 104 16.37 27.18 3.34
N TRP A 105 15.80 26.29 2.52
CA TRP A 105 14.70 26.60 1.62
C TRP A 105 13.48 27.14 2.39
N ALA A 106 13.13 26.51 3.51
CA ALA A 106 11.98 26.91 4.31
C ALA A 106 12.17 28.31 4.92
N ASP A 107 13.34 28.59 5.50
CA ASP A 107 13.68 29.90 6.07
C ASP A 107 13.71 30.99 4.98
N ALA A 108 14.34 30.72 3.83
CA ALA A 108 14.38 31.65 2.71
C ALA A 108 12.98 31.91 2.12
N THR A 109 12.15 30.88 1.99
CA THR A 109 10.77 31.01 1.50
C THR A 109 9.90 31.78 2.50
N ALA A 110 10.07 31.55 3.80
CA ALA A 110 9.40 32.35 4.82
C ALA A 110 9.80 33.82 4.76
N GLY A 111 11.08 34.14 4.55
CA GLY A 111 11.54 35.52 4.33
C GLY A 111 10.87 36.19 3.14
N ARG A 112 10.79 35.51 1.99
CA ARG A 112 10.10 36.01 0.80
C ARG A 112 8.60 36.20 1.02
N LEU A 113 7.94 35.29 1.73
CA LEU A 113 6.52 35.41 2.06
C LEU A 113 6.24 36.62 2.96
N ARG A 114 7.07 36.85 3.99
CA ARG A 114 6.96 38.04 4.85
C ARG A 114 7.19 39.34 4.08
N ALA A 115 8.17 39.36 3.18
CA ALA A 115 8.40 40.51 2.29
C ALA A 115 7.21 40.78 1.36
N ALA A 116 6.45 39.75 1.00
CA ALA A 116 5.21 39.85 0.22
C ALA A 116 3.95 40.08 1.09
N GLY A 117 4.09 40.29 2.40
CA GLY A 117 2.99 40.62 3.31
C GLY A 117 2.21 39.41 3.88
N PHE A 118 2.72 38.19 3.73
CA PHE A 118 2.13 36.98 4.32
C PHE A 118 2.87 36.57 5.59
N GLU A 119 2.17 36.00 6.58
CA GLU A 119 2.81 35.40 7.76
C GLU A 119 2.90 33.87 7.64
N PRO A 120 4.09 33.32 7.35
CA PRO A 120 4.29 31.88 7.19
C PRO A 120 4.51 31.17 8.52
N ARG A 121 4.06 29.91 8.59
CA ARG A 121 4.40 28.92 9.61
C ARG A 121 5.37 27.91 9.03
N LEU A 122 6.46 27.67 9.76
CA LEU A 122 7.41 26.62 9.43
C LEU A 122 7.13 25.40 10.29
N GLU A 123 6.77 24.30 9.63
CA GLU A 123 6.35 23.07 10.30
C GLU A 123 7.34 21.95 9.98
N ARG A 124 8.05 21.48 11.00
CA ARG A 124 8.96 20.33 10.87
C ARG A 124 8.17 19.06 10.67
N VAL A 125 8.61 18.25 9.70
CA VAL A 125 8.10 16.90 9.45
C VAL A 125 9.23 15.92 9.74
N GLU A 126 8.93 14.90 10.55
CA GLU A 126 9.87 13.86 10.93
C GLU A 126 9.62 12.60 10.13
N TRP A 127 10.67 11.78 9.98
CA TRP A 127 10.53 10.44 9.46
C TRP A 127 9.70 9.58 10.41
N ASP A 128 8.67 8.95 9.87
CA ASP A 128 7.98 7.86 10.55
C ASP A 128 8.93 6.69 10.83
N ARG A 129 8.57 5.87 11.81
CA ARG A 129 9.44 4.80 12.31
C ARG A 129 9.42 3.53 11.43
N TYR A 130 9.56 3.67 10.11
CA TYR A 130 9.61 2.52 9.21
C TYR A 130 10.93 1.76 9.40
N ALA A 131 10.97 0.51 8.93
CA ALA A 131 12.11 -0.38 9.13
C ALA A 131 13.31 0.04 8.27
N ASP A 132 13.03 0.66 7.11
CA ASP A 132 13.97 0.86 6.02
C ASP A 132 14.10 2.34 5.58
N THR A 133 13.62 3.27 6.40
CA THR A 133 13.74 4.72 6.16
C THR A 133 14.70 5.41 7.15
N PRO A 134 15.20 6.62 6.82
CA PRO A 134 16.00 7.43 7.74
C PRO A 134 15.24 7.78 9.03
N ARG A 135 15.96 8.37 9.99
CA ARG A 135 15.40 8.88 11.25
C ARG A 135 15.61 10.39 11.35
N GLY A 136 14.82 11.06 12.18
CA GLY A 136 14.94 12.50 12.44
C GLY A 136 14.11 13.33 11.46
N THR A 137 14.62 14.49 11.04
CA THR A 137 13.89 15.40 10.15
C THR A 137 13.79 14.84 8.74
N MET A 138 12.57 14.72 8.23
CA MET A 138 12.30 14.46 6.83
C MET A 138 12.36 15.75 6.00
N GLY A 139 11.76 16.83 6.51
CA GLY A 139 11.79 18.13 5.85
C GLY A 139 10.97 19.17 6.60
N TRP A 140 10.73 20.30 5.95
CA TRP A 140 9.94 21.41 6.48
C TRP A 140 8.83 21.79 5.49
N GLN A 141 7.60 21.91 6.00
CA GLN A 141 6.49 22.54 5.28
C GLN A 141 6.46 24.03 5.59
N VAL A 142 6.11 24.83 4.58
CA VAL A 142 5.84 26.27 4.72
C VAL A 142 4.35 26.50 4.48
N ARG A 143 3.61 26.87 5.53
CA ARG A 143 2.15 27.00 5.50
C ARG A 143 1.66 28.38 5.87
N ILE A 144 0.53 28.81 5.31
CA ILE A 144 -0.02 30.15 5.50
C ILE A 144 -1.52 30.06 5.82
N GLY A 145 -1.95 30.82 6.82
CA GLY A 145 -3.34 30.90 7.24
C GLY A 145 -3.90 29.61 7.87
N ARG A 146 -5.03 29.73 8.57
CA ARG A 146 -5.80 28.62 9.13
C ARG A 146 -7.26 28.98 8.92
N TYR A 147 -7.98 28.13 8.21
CA TYR A 147 -9.33 28.43 7.75
C TYR A 147 -10.28 27.28 8.07
N ALA A 148 -11.53 27.62 8.32
CA ALA A 148 -12.57 26.62 8.57
C ALA A 148 -13.00 25.94 7.27
N THR A 149 -12.92 26.66 6.14
CA THR A 149 -13.37 26.15 4.83
C THR A 149 -12.28 26.17 3.78
N GLN A 150 -12.40 25.26 2.82
CA GLN A 150 -11.52 25.20 1.65
C GLN A 150 -11.59 26.48 0.81
N ALA A 151 -12.77 27.10 0.71
CA ALA A 151 -12.98 28.32 -0.09
C ALA A 151 -12.22 29.53 0.47
N GLU A 152 -12.19 29.70 1.79
CA GLU A 152 -11.41 30.75 2.45
C GLU A 152 -9.91 30.57 2.20
N ALA A 153 -9.41 29.34 2.36
CA ALA A 153 -8.02 29.01 2.03
C ALA A 153 -7.71 29.20 0.54
N GLY A 154 -8.67 28.89 -0.36
CA GLY A 154 -8.55 29.10 -1.80
C GLY A 154 -8.45 30.57 -2.20
N THR A 155 -9.12 31.45 -1.45
CA THR A 155 -8.99 32.91 -1.64
C THR A 155 -7.56 33.36 -1.33
N LEU A 156 -7.01 32.96 -0.18
CA LEU A 156 -5.60 33.24 0.15
C LEU A 156 -4.65 32.61 -0.88
N ASN A 157 -4.90 31.37 -1.30
CA ASN A 157 -4.06 30.65 -2.25
C ASN A 157 -3.89 31.43 -3.56
N SER A 158 -4.96 32.04 -4.05
CA SER A 158 -4.93 32.86 -5.26
C SER A 158 -4.02 34.09 -5.10
N THR A 159 -4.07 34.75 -3.94
CA THR A 159 -3.21 35.90 -3.63
C THR A 159 -1.74 35.49 -3.47
N VAL A 160 -1.46 34.38 -2.78
CA VAL A 160 -0.09 33.87 -2.60
C VAL A 160 0.49 33.39 -3.93
N SER A 161 -0.32 32.74 -4.78
CA SER A 161 0.08 32.35 -6.13
C SER A 161 0.39 33.56 -7.02
N ALA A 162 -0.43 34.61 -6.96
CA ALA A 162 -0.20 35.86 -7.69
C ALA A 162 1.10 36.57 -7.25
N ALA A 163 1.56 36.34 -6.02
CA ALA A 163 2.86 36.81 -5.52
C ALA A 163 4.05 35.94 -5.97
N GLY A 164 3.83 34.95 -6.85
CA GLY A 164 4.89 34.16 -7.49
C GLY A 164 5.29 32.88 -6.73
N PHE A 165 4.50 32.45 -5.75
CA PHE A 165 4.72 31.19 -5.04
C PHE A 165 3.90 30.06 -5.64
N ARG A 166 4.47 28.87 -5.73
CA ARG A 166 3.69 27.67 -6.08
C ARG A 166 3.06 27.09 -4.83
N THR A 167 1.74 26.95 -4.82
CA THR A 167 0.99 26.57 -3.62
C THR A 167 -0.08 25.52 -3.88
N SER A 168 -0.50 24.84 -2.81
CA SER A 168 -1.65 23.95 -2.73
C SER A 168 -2.54 24.35 -1.56
N VAL A 169 -3.84 24.08 -1.67
CA VAL A 169 -4.79 24.16 -0.55
C VAL A 169 -4.91 22.78 0.08
N GLU A 170 -4.59 22.67 1.36
CA GLU A 170 -4.50 21.39 2.06
C GLU A 170 -5.32 21.42 3.36
N TRP A 171 -5.90 20.26 3.69
CA TRP A 171 -6.52 20.00 4.99
C TRP A 171 -5.47 19.39 5.92
N THR A 172 -5.20 20.01 7.07
CA THR A 172 -4.18 19.50 8.01
C THR A 172 -4.58 18.20 8.70
N GLY A 173 -5.86 17.80 8.62
CA GLY A 173 -6.31 16.49 9.08
C GLY A 173 -5.64 15.33 8.36
N TYR A 174 -5.10 15.52 7.16
CA TYR A 174 -4.36 14.46 6.51
C TYR A 174 -2.93 14.27 7.04
N ASP A 175 -2.42 15.20 7.85
CA ASP A 175 -1.10 15.07 8.45
C ASP A 175 -1.12 13.99 9.53
N GLY A 176 -0.25 12.98 9.43
CA GLY A 176 -0.08 11.94 10.48
C GLY A 176 0.49 12.45 11.82
N ARG A 177 0.74 13.76 11.96
CA ARG A 177 1.34 14.39 13.15
C ARG A 177 0.32 14.83 14.20
N GLN A 178 -0.95 14.93 13.82
CA GLN A 178 -2.06 15.17 14.74
C GLN A 178 -2.90 13.90 14.83
N SER A 179 -3.61 13.69 15.92
CA SER A 179 -4.60 12.59 15.99
C SER A 179 -5.65 12.77 14.90
N ALA A 180 -6.16 11.65 14.36
CA ALA A 180 -7.30 11.68 13.44
C ALA A 180 -8.53 12.25 14.15
N ASP A 181 -9.33 13.05 13.44
CA ASP A 181 -10.58 13.64 13.92
C ASP A 181 -11.77 12.71 13.72
N ALA A 182 -11.89 12.09 12.55
CA ALA A 182 -12.92 11.10 12.31
C ALA A 182 -12.39 9.99 11.39
N GLU A 183 -12.69 8.72 11.69
CA GLU A 183 -12.31 7.63 10.78
C GLU A 183 -13.43 6.61 10.67
N ARG A 184 -13.76 6.20 9.44
CA ARG A 184 -14.69 5.12 9.15
C ARG A 184 -13.90 3.89 8.74
N ILE A 185 -14.03 2.85 9.56
CA ILE A 185 -13.21 1.64 9.47
C ILE A 185 -14.14 0.43 9.37
N HIS A 186 -13.89 -0.45 8.41
CA HIS A 186 -14.56 -1.74 8.30
C HIS A 186 -13.54 -2.85 8.47
N VAL A 187 -13.83 -3.83 9.32
CA VAL A 187 -12.94 -4.96 9.63
C VAL A 187 -13.72 -6.26 9.46
N ALA A 188 -13.36 -7.05 8.45
CA ALA A 188 -13.80 -8.43 8.33
C ALA A 188 -12.77 -9.36 8.99
N VAL A 189 -13.23 -10.15 9.95
CA VAL A 189 -12.48 -11.22 10.58
C VAL A 189 -13.03 -12.55 10.08
N VAL A 190 -12.20 -13.27 9.33
CA VAL A 190 -12.53 -14.55 8.71
C VAL A 190 -11.70 -15.65 9.37
N ASP A 191 -12.35 -16.62 9.98
CA ASP A 191 -11.76 -17.81 10.57
C ASP A 191 -11.88 -18.98 9.59
N PRO A 192 -10.79 -19.34 8.88
CA PRO A 192 -10.85 -20.39 7.87
C PRO A 192 -11.13 -21.78 8.45
N ALA A 193 -10.93 -21.99 9.76
CA ALA A 193 -11.28 -23.25 10.41
C ALA A 193 -12.80 -23.39 10.63
N ARG A 194 -13.56 -22.29 10.60
CA ARG A 194 -15.02 -22.25 10.78
C ARG A 194 -15.78 -21.92 9.51
N LEU A 195 -15.14 -21.24 8.56
CA LEU A 195 -15.69 -20.98 7.24
C LEU A 195 -15.96 -22.29 6.50
N ARG A 196 -17.15 -22.41 5.91
CA ARG A 196 -17.55 -23.57 5.12
C ARG A 196 -17.28 -23.42 3.62
N GLY A 197 -17.03 -22.19 3.15
CA GLY A 197 -16.67 -21.89 1.75
C GLY A 197 -15.17 -21.63 1.57
N THR A 198 -14.83 -20.78 0.60
CA THR A 198 -13.46 -20.47 0.18
C THR A 198 -13.13 -18.99 0.34
N ILE A 199 -11.85 -18.66 0.31
CA ILE A 199 -11.35 -17.30 0.15
C ILE A 199 -10.40 -17.30 -1.05
N GLU A 200 -10.70 -16.48 -2.05
CA GLU A 200 -9.98 -16.48 -3.32
C GLU A 200 -9.77 -15.06 -3.86
N VAL A 201 -8.81 -14.93 -4.77
CA VAL A 201 -8.65 -13.72 -5.58
C VAL A 201 -9.46 -13.91 -6.86
N SER A 202 -10.25 -12.91 -7.24
CA SER A 202 -11.02 -12.90 -8.48
C SER A 202 -10.62 -11.71 -9.34
N ASP A 203 -10.18 -12.00 -10.56
CA ASP A 203 -10.02 -11.10 -11.70
C ASP A 203 -11.17 -11.23 -12.72
N GLY A 204 -12.22 -12.01 -12.37
CA GLY A 204 -13.35 -12.28 -13.25
C GLY A 204 -13.06 -13.20 -14.44
N GLY A 205 -11.84 -13.75 -14.53
CA GLY A 205 -11.34 -14.52 -15.68
C GLY A 205 -10.84 -13.65 -16.83
N ASP A 206 -10.88 -12.32 -16.69
CA ASP A 206 -10.41 -11.35 -17.68
C ASP A 206 -9.48 -10.34 -17.00
N VAL A 207 -8.18 -10.57 -17.10
CA VAL A 207 -7.17 -9.71 -16.46
C VAL A 207 -7.05 -8.33 -17.12
N ALA A 208 -7.72 -8.09 -18.24
CA ALA A 208 -7.76 -6.79 -18.90
C ALA A 208 -9.08 -6.03 -18.62
N ASP A 209 -10.01 -6.63 -17.90
CA ASP A 209 -11.23 -5.95 -17.46
C ASP A 209 -11.02 -5.28 -16.09
N ARG A 210 -11.96 -4.40 -15.73
CA ARG A 210 -12.09 -3.85 -14.38
C ARG A 210 -13.52 -3.87 -13.95
N GLU A 211 -13.76 -4.41 -12.77
CA GLU A 211 -15.08 -4.44 -12.14
C GLU A 211 -15.06 -3.78 -10.77
N LYS A 212 -16.20 -3.23 -10.35
CA LYS A 212 -16.36 -2.72 -8.98
C LYS A 212 -16.36 -3.88 -8.00
N THR A 213 -15.73 -3.69 -6.84
CA THR A 213 -15.66 -4.72 -5.78
C THR A 213 -17.05 -5.20 -5.38
N SER A 214 -18.00 -4.28 -5.20
CA SER A 214 -19.39 -4.61 -4.87
C SER A 214 -20.12 -5.38 -5.97
N THR A 215 -19.83 -5.08 -7.24
CA THR A 215 -20.42 -5.77 -8.38
C THR A 215 -19.92 -7.20 -8.48
N VAL A 216 -18.61 -7.42 -8.29
CA VAL A 216 -18.03 -8.78 -8.22
C VAL A 216 -18.61 -9.53 -7.02
N ALA A 217 -18.66 -8.91 -5.83
CA ALA A 217 -19.21 -9.53 -4.63
C ALA A 217 -20.68 -9.93 -4.79
N ALA A 218 -21.51 -9.07 -5.39
CA ALA A 218 -22.91 -9.38 -5.67
C ALA A 218 -23.05 -10.52 -6.70
N ARG A 219 -22.24 -10.50 -7.77
CA ARG A 219 -22.23 -11.52 -8.82
C ARG A 219 -21.85 -12.90 -8.28
N LEU A 220 -20.89 -12.97 -7.37
CA LEU A 220 -20.40 -14.22 -6.78
C LEU A 220 -21.18 -14.65 -5.52
N GLY A 221 -22.07 -13.81 -5.00
CA GLY A 221 -22.76 -14.07 -3.74
C GLY A 221 -21.81 -14.08 -2.54
N SER A 222 -20.78 -13.23 -2.57
CA SER A 222 -19.76 -13.15 -1.53
C SER A 222 -20.34 -12.70 -0.19
N LEU A 223 -19.89 -13.35 0.88
CA LEU A 223 -20.16 -12.93 2.26
C LEU A 223 -19.45 -11.61 2.56
N VAL A 224 -18.19 -11.51 2.11
CA VAL A 224 -17.38 -10.29 2.15
C VAL A 224 -16.53 -10.23 0.89
N GLY A 225 -16.41 -9.07 0.27
CA GLY A 225 -15.44 -8.79 -0.79
C GLY A 225 -14.66 -7.52 -0.48
N VAL A 226 -13.37 -7.47 -0.81
CA VAL A 226 -12.56 -6.23 -0.81
C VAL A 226 -11.78 -6.10 -2.11
N ASN A 227 -11.34 -4.90 -2.46
CA ASN A 227 -10.43 -4.72 -3.59
C ASN A 227 -9.07 -5.41 -3.34
N GLY A 228 -8.38 -5.76 -4.42
CA GLY A 228 -7.12 -6.51 -4.38
C GLY A 228 -5.86 -5.65 -4.50
N GLY A 229 -4.99 -6.04 -5.42
CA GLY A 229 -3.64 -5.54 -5.60
C GLY A 229 -3.56 -4.33 -6.53
N PHE A 230 -2.33 -3.91 -6.82
CA PHE A 230 -2.11 -2.82 -7.78
C PHE A 230 -2.39 -3.27 -9.21
N PHE A 231 -2.97 -2.38 -10.00
CA PHE A 231 -3.32 -2.63 -11.40
C PHE A 231 -3.07 -1.39 -12.27
N ILE A 232 -3.11 -1.57 -13.59
CA ILE A 232 -2.96 -0.47 -14.55
C ILE A 232 -4.29 0.29 -14.68
N THR A 233 -4.23 1.61 -14.48
CA THR A 233 -5.40 2.50 -14.52
C THR A 233 -5.45 3.41 -15.75
N SER A 234 -4.39 3.42 -16.57
CA SER A 234 -4.24 4.32 -17.72
C SER A 234 -3.61 3.60 -18.92
N ASP A 235 -4.11 3.89 -20.13
CA ASP A 235 -3.57 3.37 -21.41
C ASP A 235 -2.12 3.80 -21.65
N ALA A 236 -1.71 4.93 -21.05
CA ALA A 236 -0.33 5.40 -21.11
C ALA A 236 0.65 4.38 -20.50
N ASP A 237 0.21 3.61 -19.52
CA ASP A 237 1.03 2.67 -18.76
C ASP A 237 0.92 1.22 -19.26
N GLY A 238 -0.13 0.87 -19.99
CA GLY A 238 -0.34 -0.47 -20.52
C GLY A 238 -1.80 -0.74 -20.84
N VAL A 239 -2.22 -2.00 -20.73
CA VAL A 239 -3.64 -2.37 -20.83
C VAL A 239 -4.26 -2.22 -19.45
N GLN A 240 -5.32 -1.43 -19.34
CA GLN A 240 -6.00 -1.22 -18.06
C GLN A 240 -6.53 -2.55 -17.50
N GLY A 241 -6.69 -2.63 -16.18
CA GLY A 241 -7.09 -3.88 -15.50
C GLY A 241 -5.92 -4.80 -15.16
N THR A 242 -4.94 -4.90 -16.05
CA THR A 242 -3.81 -5.82 -15.84
C THR A 242 -3.00 -5.50 -14.58
N MET A 243 -2.61 -6.54 -13.85
CA MET A 243 -2.01 -6.41 -12.52
C MET A 243 -0.59 -5.86 -12.60
N ALA A 244 -0.31 -4.83 -11.79
CA ALA A 244 0.98 -4.16 -11.64
C ALA A 244 1.76 -4.67 -10.40
N GLY A 245 1.56 -5.94 -10.07
CA GLY A 245 2.17 -6.69 -8.97
C GLY A 245 1.94 -8.18 -9.21
N LEU A 246 2.58 -9.03 -8.40
CA LEU A 246 2.39 -10.48 -8.48
C LEU A 246 0.91 -10.82 -8.28
N SER A 247 0.34 -11.56 -9.24
CA SER A 247 -1.00 -12.13 -9.12
C SER A 247 -1.00 -13.59 -9.58
N ALA A 248 -1.72 -14.42 -8.84
CA ALA A 248 -2.02 -15.78 -9.23
C ALA A 248 -3.45 -16.15 -8.86
N VAL A 249 -4.16 -16.81 -9.78
CA VAL A 249 -5.54 -17.28 -9.61
C VAL A 249 -5.59 -18.75 -10.01
N ASP A 250 -6.26 -19.59 -9.24
CA ASP A 250 -6.34 -21.04 -9.43
C ASP A 250 -4.98 -21.73 -9.63
N GLY A 251 -3.97 -21.27 -8.90
CA GLY A 251 -2.59 -21.73 -8.98
C GLY A 251 -1.81 -21.31 -10.22
N ARG A 252 -2.41 -20.48 -11.09
CA ARG A 252 -1.81 -20.00 -12.34
C ARG A 252 -1.27 -18.60 -12.15
N LEU A 253 -0.04 -18.38 -12.59
CA LEU A 253 0.60 -17.07 -12.51
C LEU A 253 0.06 -16.15 -13.61
N GLU A 254 -0.61 -15.06 -13.21
CA GLU A 254 -1.24 -14.11 -14.12
C GLU A 254 -0.48 -12.79 -14.24
N SER A 255 0.36 -12.45 -13.25
CA SER A 255 1.33 -11.36 -13.35
C SER A 255 2.57 -11.65 -12.51
N MET A 256 3.71 -11.08 -12.91
CA MET A 256 4.99 -11.30 -12.24
C MET A 256 5.22 -10.30 -11.10
N ALA A 257 5.99 -10.73 -10.10
CA ALA A 257 6.43 -9.85 -9.02
C ALA A 257 7.28 -8.67 -9.52
N VAL A 258 7.07 -7.53 -8.86
CA VAL A 258 7.82 -6.29 -8.99
C VAL A 258 8.89 -6.29 -7.88
N GLY A 259 10.10 -6.74 -8.20
CA GLY A 259 11.12 -7.06 -7.19
C GLY A 259 10.66 -8.11 -6.18
N SER A 260 11.13 -7.99 -4.94
CA SER A 260 10.55 -8.68 -3.79
C SER A 260 9.54 -7.73 -3.15
N ARG A 261 8.26 -8.11 -3.13
CA ARG A 261 7.17 -7.31 -2.56
C ARG A 261 6.19 -8.16 -1.78
N ALA A 262 5.58 -7.55 -0.78
CA ALA A 262 4.52 -8.09 0.02
C ALA A 262 3.40 -8.67 -0.85
N ALA A 263 2.95 -9.85 -0.48
CA ALA A 263 1.79 -10.49 -1.07
C ALA A 263 0.99 -11.27 -0.02
N LEU A 264 -0.33 -11.26 -0.19
CA LEU A 264 -1.22 -12.18 0.50
C LEU A 264 -1.29 -13.47 -0.29
N ILE A 265 -0.99 -14.59 0.37
CA ILE A 265 -1.11 -15.93 -0.20
C ILE A 265 -2.31 -16.60 0.44
N LEU A 266 -3.31 -16.93 -0.37
CA LEU A 266 -4.51 -17.67 0.00
C LEU A 266 -4.34 -19.12 -0.44
N GLY A 267 -3.66 -19.93 0.38
CA GLY A 267 -3.45 -21.34 0.07
C GLY A 267 -4.64 -22.21 0.48
N ASP A 268 -4.88 -23.29 -0.27
CA ASP A 268 -5.91 -24.30 0.00
C ASP A 268 -7.31 -23.69 0.07
N GLY A 269 -7.69 -22.93 -0.97
CA GLY A 269 -8.97 -22.21 -1.04
C GLY A 269 -9.14 -21.19 0.09
N GLY A 270 -8.04 -20.57 0.53
CA GLY A 270 -8.04 -19.61 1.63
C GLY A 270 -7.98 -20.21 3.03
N ARG A 271 -7.79 -21.52 3.18
CA ARG A 271 -7.62 -22.17 4.50
C ARG A 271 -6.31 -21.82 5.18
N ARG A 272 -5.30 -21.39 4.42
CA ARG A 272 -3.95 -21.08 4.92
C ARG A 272 -3.49 -19.69 4.47
N PRO A 273 -4.19 -18.62 4.92
CA PRO A 273 -3.77 -17.27 4.61
C PRO A 273 -2.42 -16.99 5.28
N ARG A 274 -1.53 -16.30 4.56
CA ARG A 274 -0.28 -15.76 5.12
C ARG A 274 0.21 -14.61 4.28
N VAL A 275 1.02 -13.74 4.88
CA VAL A 275 1.72 -12.66 4.17
C VAL A 275 3.19 -13.02 4.07
N ALA A 276 3.79 -12.75 2.91
CA ALA A 276 5.23 -12.87 2.70
C ALA A 276 5.64 -11.97 1.53
N ASP A 277 6.91 -11.56 1.51
CA ASP A 277 7.47 -10.90 0.35
C ASP A 277 7.87 -11.95 -0.68
N LEU A 278 7.39 -11.76 -1.91
CA LEU A 278 7.53 -12.72 -2.97
C LEU A 278 8.28 -12.13 -4.17
N SER A 279 9.06 -13.00 -4.81
CA SER A 279 9.71 -12.75 -6.09
C SER A 279 9.32 -13.82 -7.10
N THR A 280 9.49 -13.53 -8.39
CA THR A 280 9.18 -14.47 -9.46
C THR A 280 10.30 -14.58 -10.48
N THR A 281 10.52 -15.80 -10.96
CA THR A 281 11.36 -16.08 -12.12
C THR A 281 10.58 -16.95 -13.08
N VAL A 282 10.56 -16.56 -14.35
CA VAL A 282 9.99 -17.36 -15.42
C VAL A 282 11.04 -17.54 -16.51
N THR A 283 11.23 -18.77 -16.95
CA THR A 283 12.21 -19.12 -17.97
C THR A 283 11.51 -19.94 -19.05
N VAL A 284 11.70 -19.55 -20.31
CA VAL A 284 11.32 -20.38 -21.47
C VAL A 284 12.54 -21.16 -21.95
N ARG A 285 12.35 -22.42 -22.34
CA ARG A 285 13.40 -23.28 -22.88
C ARG A 285 13.03 -23.87 -24.23
N ALA A 286 14.00 -23.92 -25.13
CA ALA A 286 13.95 -24.58 -26.43
C ALA A 286 15.15 -25.54 -26.54
N GLY A 287 14.97 -26.80 -26.18
CA GLY A 287 16.09 -27.75 -26.05
C GLY A 287 17.07 -27.28 -24.96
N ALA A 288 18.32 -27.02 -25.32
CA ALA A 288 19.35 -26.53 -24.40
C ALA A 288 19.38 -25.00 -24.25
N ALA A 289 18.74 -24.25 -25.15
CA ALA A 289 18.68 -22.80 -25.08
C ALA A 289 17.58 -22.35 -24.10
N ASP A 290 17.85 -21.31 -23.32
CA ASP A 290 16.86 -20.69 -22.45
C ASP A 290 16.88 -19.15 -22.50
N HIS A 291 15.76 -18.56 -22.09
CA HIS A 291 15.59 -17.11 -22.02
C HIS A 291 14.67 -16.74 -20.86
N ALA A 292 14.93 -15.58 -20.23
CA ALA A 292 14.09 -15.05 -19.17
C ALA A 292 12.81 -14.45 -19.76
N VAL A 293 11.65 -14.86 -19.24
CA VAL A 293 10.38 -14.17 -19.47
C VAL A 293 10.28 -13.07 -18.40
N GLN A 294 10.11 -11.84 -18.86
CA GLN A 294 10.17 -10.64 -18.04
C GLN A 294 8.80 -10.07 -17.68
N GLY A 295 7.71 -10.63 -18.21
CA GLY A 295 6.35 -10.26 -17.86
C GLY A 295 5.32 -11.32 -18.20
N ILE A 296 4.15 -11.20 -17.60
CA ILE A 296 2.94 -11.95 -17.95
C ILE A 296 1.80 -10.94 -18.14
N ASN A 297 0.98 -11.12 -19.18
CA ASN A 297 -0.25 -10.35 -19.45
C ASN A 297 -0.06 -8.82 -19.43
N ARG A 298 1.05 -8.30 -19.98
CA ARG A 298 1.33 -6.85 -20.05
C ARG A 298 1.93 -6.45 -21.39
N VAL A 299 1.94 -5.16 -21.69
CA VAL A 299 2.56 -4.64 -22.92
C VAL A 299 4.09 -4.84 -22.88
N PRO A 300 4.71 -5.53 -23.87
CA PRO A 300 6.17 -5.61 -23.98
C PRO A 300 6.81 -4.23 -24.02
N GLY A 301 7.84 -4.05 -23.20
CA GLY A 301 8.60 -2.82 -23.04
C GLY A 301 8.02 -1.83 -22.04
N LYS A 302 6.82 -2.05 -21.48
CA LYS A 302 6.24 -1.24 -20.40
C LYS A 302 6.19 -2.01 -19.08
N LEU A 303 6.70 -1.38 -18.01
CA LEU A 303 6.79 -1.94 -16.67
C LEU A 303 6.18 -0.98 -15.65
N ARG A 304 4.86 -1.06 -15.46
CA ARG A 304 4.21 -0.36 -14.36
C ARG A 304 4.79 -0.85 -13.04
N ASN A 305 5.12 0.08 -12.16
CA ASN A 305 5.81 -0.11 -10.89
C ASN A 305 7.28 -0.56 -10.96
N CYS A 306 7.89 -0.61 -12.15
CA CYS A 306 9.30 -0.99 -12.36
C CYS A 306 9.66 -2.40 -11.83
N GLY A 307 10.77 -2.55 -11.10
CA GLY A 307 11.08 -3.79 -10.36
C GLY A 307 11.58 -4.99 -11.18
N ARG A 308 12.22 -4.78 -12.34
CA ARG A 308 12.77 -5.86 -13.18
C ARG A 308 14.22 -5.57 -13.60
N PRO A 309 15.09 -6.59 -13.74
CA PRO A 309 16.45 -6.41 -14.24
C PRO A 309 16.47 -5.80 -15.65
N GLY A 310 17.40 -4.88 -15.89
CA GLY A 310 17.55 -4.13 -17.14
C GLY A 310 16.55 -2.98 -17.34
N ALA A 311 15.62 -2.75 -16.40
CA ALA A 311 14.61 -1.72 -16.53
C ALA A 311 15.18 -0.31 -16.33
N VAL A 312 14.69 0.64 -17.12
CA VAL A 312 15.09 2.06 -17.10
C VAL A 312 13.88 2.92 -16.74
N PRO A 313 13.99 3.92 -15.84
CA PRO A 313 15.22 4.43 -15.23
C PRO A 313 15.74 3.64 -14.02
N THR A 314 15.02 2.62 -13.56
CA THR A 314 15.47 1.82 -12.42
C THR A 314 14.98 0.38 -12.48
N GLU A 315 15.81 -0.52 -11.98
CA GLU A 315 15.46 -1.93 -11.76
C GLU A 315 14.74 -2.16 -10.44
N LEU A 316 14.74 -1.16 -9.54
CA LEU A 316 14.10 -1.25 -8.24
C LEU A 316 12.58 -1.09 -8.37
N PRO A 317 11.79 -1.68 -7.46
CA PRO A 317 10.36 -1.39 -7.35
C PRO A 317 10.14 0.11 -7.14
N ARG A 318 9.25 0.73 -7.91
CA ARG A 318 8.85 2.13 -7.73
C ARG A 318 7.39 2.30 -8.06
N HIS A 319 6.57 2.32 -7.00
CA HIS A 319 5.13 2.47 -7.13
C HIS A 319 4.78 3.72 -7.93
N ASP A 320 3.79 3.56 -8.78
CA ASP A 320 3.29 4.56 -9.70
C ASP A 320 4.29 5.16 -10.71
N THR A 321 5.42 4.49 -10.92
CA THR A 321 6.37 4.79 -12.01
C THR A 321 6.27 3.73 -13.10
N THR A 322 6.29 4.15 -14.36
CA THR A 322 6.35 3.22 -15.50
C THR A 322 7.76 3.23 -16.08
N CYS A 323 8.48 2.13 -15.83
CA CYS A 323 9.78 1.89 -16.42
C CYS A 323 9.63 1.28 -17.83
N THR A 324 10.73 1.31 -18.59
CA THR A 324 10.82 0.68 -19.90
C THR A 324 11.87 -0.42 -19.94
N LEU A 325 11.67 -1.40 -20.83
CA LEU A 325 12.60 -2.49 -21.07
C LEU A 325 12.77 -2.70 -22.58
N ALA A 326 13.97 -2.45 -23.11
CA ALA A 326 14.20 -2.59 -24.55
C ALA A 326 14.16 -4.07 -25.02
N ASN A 327 14.70 -4.97 -24.19
CA ASN A 327 14.74 -6.41 -24.41
C ASN A 327 13.74 -7.09 -23.48
N ASP A 328 12.53 -7.32 -23.96
CA ASP A 328 11.43 -7.82 -23.13
C ASP A 328 10.80 -9.06 -23.77
N LEU A 329 10.55 -10.08 -22.97
CA LEU A 329 9.83 -11.28 -23.35
C LEU A 329 8.61 -11.41 -22.44
N VAL A 330 7.42 -11.30 -23.01
CA VAL A 330 6.16 -11.36 -22.25
C VAL A 330 5.34 -12.56 -22.68
N LYS A 331 4.84 -13.31 -21.69
CA LYS A 331 3.87 -14.37 -21.88
C LYS A 331 2.45 -13.80 -21.76
N PHE A 332 1.57 -14.18 -22.67
CA PHE A 332 0.14 -13.92 -22.58
C PHE A 332 -0.60 -15.23 -22.36
N THR A 333 -1.50 -15.19 -21.39
CA THR A 333 -2.36 -16.30 -20.99
C THR A 333 -3.75 -16.14 -21.63
N PRO A 334 -4.56 -17.20 -21.68
CA PRO A 334 -5.95 -17.10 -22.14
C PRO A 334 -6.75 -16.02 -21.39
N SER A 335 -6.41 -15.76 -20.12
CA SER A 335 -7.06 -14.75 -19.27
C SER A 335 -6.84 -13.30 -19.72
N PHE A 336 -5.95 -13.03 -20.69
CA PHE A 336 -5.67 -11.65 -21.13
C PHE A 336 -6.85 -10.97 -21.84
N HIS A 337 -7.74 -11.73 -22.51
CA HIS A 337 -9.02 -11.32 -23.13
C HIS A 337 -9.11 -9.99 -23.93
N ALA A 338 -8.00 -9.28 -24.12
CA ALA A 338 -7.85 -8.08 -24.92
C ALA A 338 -7.02 -8.35 -26.19
N PRO A 339 -7.08 -7.45 -27.20
CA PRO A 339 -6.19 -7.52 -28.35
C PRO A 339 -4.73 -7.54 -27.92
N LEU A 340 -3.97 -8.49 -28.45
CA LEU A 340 -2.54 -8.61 -28.19
C LEU A 340 -1.82 -7.34 -28.65
N PRO A 341 -0.87 -6.81 -27.85
CA PRO A 341 -0.15 -5.59 -28.20
C PRO A 341 0.59 -5.73 -29.53
N THR A 342 0.46 -4.73 -30.40
CA THR A 342 1.17 -4.65 -31.68
C THR A 342 2.49 -3.88 -31.56
N GLY A 343 3.30 -3.89 -32.61
CA GLY A 343 4.56 -3.14 -32.71
C GLY A 343 5.77 -4.00 -33.04
N ALA A 344 6.95 -3.41 -33.01
CA ALA A 344 8.20 -4.10 -33.34
C ALA A 344 8.45 -5.30 -32.41
N GLY A 345 8.97 -6.38 -32.98
CA GLY A 345 9.26 -7.62 -32.27
C GLY A 345 8.70 -8.86 -32.97
N VAL A 346 8.73 -9.98 -32.27
CA VAL A 346 8.28 -11.28 -32.77
C VAL A 346 7.28 -11.88 -31.80
N GLN A 347 6.26 -12.53 -32.34
CA GLN A 347 5.26 -13.28 -31.60
C GLN A 347 5.34 -14.76 -31.94
N VAL A 348 5.13 -15.61 -30.93
CA VAL A 348 5.03 -17.06 -31.06
C VAL A 348 3.75 -17.53 -30.37
N VAL A 349 2.90 -18.24 -31.11
CA VAL A 349 1.69 -18.87 -30.58
C VAL A 349 1.99 -20.31 -30.20
N LEU A 350 1.65 -20.70 -28.97
CA LEU A 350 1.85 -22.03 -28.42
C LEU A 350 0.52 -22.75 -28.21
N ASP A 351 0.44 -24.03 -28.60
CA ASP A 351 -0.68 -24.90 -28.22
C ASP A 351 -0.61 -25.25 -26.72
N LYS A 352 -1.65 -25.93 -26.21
CA LYS A 352 -1.71 -26.37 -24.80
C LYS A 352 -0.57 -27.29 -24.32
N ARG A 353 0.22 -27.87 -25.24
CA ARG A 353 1.36 -28.74 -24.93
C ARG A 353 2.70 -27.98 -25.00
N GLY A 354 2.65 -26.69 -25.31
CA GLY A 354 3.81 -25.83 -25.52
C GLY A 354 4.45 -26.00 -26.90
N VAL A 355 3.73 -26.53 -27.89
CA VAL A 355 4.23 -26.66 -29.27
C VAL A 355 3.94 -25.38 -30.03
N VAL A 356 4.93 -24.86 -30.73
CA VAL A 356 4.80 -23.68 -31.58
C VAL A 356 3.85 -23.98 -32.74
N VAL A 357 2.75 -23.24 -32.79
CA VAL A 357 1.77 -23.27 -33.88
C VAL A 357 2.20 -22.33 -35.00
N SER A 358 2.57 -21.10 -34.63
CA SER A 358 2.99 -20.07 -35.58
C SER A 358 3.96 -19.09 -34.95
N ARG A 359 4.77 -18.46 -35.80
CA ARG A 359 5.63 -17.32 -35.49
C ARG A 359 5.35 -16.21 -36.49
N GLY A 360 5.29 -14.97 -36.04
CA GLY A 360 5.06 -13.82 -36.91
C GLY A 360 5.09 -12.50 -36.18
N ASP A 361 4.44 -11.50 -36.76
CA ASP A 361 4.31 -10.17 -36.18
C ASP A 361 3.43 -10.20 -34.92
N ARG A 362 3.66 -9.22 -34.04
CA ARG A 362 2.91 -9.06 -32.80
C ARG A 362 1.50 -8.53 -33.04
N GLY A 363 0.49 -9.20 -32.49
CA GLY A 363 -0.92 -8.81 -32.57
C GLY A 363 -1.88 -9.98 -32.53
N GLY A 364 -3.18 -9.71 -32.74
CA GLY A 364 -4.24 -10.71 -32.72
C GLY A 364 -4.83 -10.93 -31.34
N ALA A 365 -5.13 -12.19 -30.99
CA ALA A 365 -5.68 -12.58 -29.70
C ALA A 365 -4.99 -13.84 -29.18
N VAL A 366 -5.07 -14.08 -27.87
CA VAL A 366 -4.57 -15.33 -27.27
C VAL A 366 -5.55 -16.46 -27.61
N PRO A 367 -5.08 -17.65 -28.04
CA PRO A 367 -5.96 -18.79 -28.25
C PRO A 367 -6.58 -19.27 -26.92
N ALA A 368 -7.81 -19.79 -26.98
CA ALA A 368 -8.53 -20.32 -25.81
C ALA A 368 -7.76 -21.44 -25.08
N GLU A 369 -7.10 -22.33 -25.85
CA GLU A 369 -6.23 -23.37 -25.31
C GLU A 369 -4.78 -23.13 -25.77
N GLY A 370 -3.99 -22.43 -24.96
CA GLY A 370 -2.59 -22.19 -25.28
C GLY A 370 -2.01 -20.97 -24.57
N SER A 371 -0.99 -20.38 -25.17
CA SER A 371 -0.41 -19.11 -24.74
C SER A 371 0.31 -18.44 -25.90
N VAL A 372 0.66 -17.17 -25.72
CA VAL A 372 1.46 -16.42 -26.69
C VAL A 372 2.71 -15.88 -26.01
N LEU A 373 3.85 -15.92 -26.68
CA LEU A 373 5.07 -15.20 -26.29
C LEU A 373 5.29 -14.04 -27.24
N GLN A 374 5.45 -12.82 -26.73
CA GLN A 374 5.91 -11.68 -27.51
C GLN A 374 7.29 -11.23 -27.03
N GLY A 375 8.26 -11.18 -27.93
CA GLY A 375 9.61 -10.73 -27.68
C GLY A 375 9.93 -9.41 -28.40
N THR A 376 10.68 -8.53 -27.75
CA THR A 376 11.31 -7.33 -28.34
C THR A 376 12.83 -7.40 -28.19
N GLY A 377 13.56 -6.66 -29.03
CA GLY A 377 15.03 -6.63 -28.97
C GLY A 377 15.66 -8.02 -29.04
N GLN A 378 16.56 -8.33 -28.11
CA GLN A 378 17.21 -9.64 -28.03
C GLN A 378 16.25 -10.81 -27.80
N ALA A 379 15.12 -10.59 -27.13
CA ALA A 379 14.11 -11.64 -26.96
C ALA A 379 13.41 -11.99 -28.30
N ALA A 380 13.21 -11.01 -29.17
CA ALA A 380 12.68 -11.26 -30.52
C ALA A 380 13.66 -12.09 -31.38
N ALA A 381 14.96 -11.80 -31.27
CA ALA A 381 16.01 -12.58 -31.92
C ALA A 381 16.02 -14.03 -31.41
N TRP A 382 15.92 -14.22 -30.09
CA TRP A 382 15.86 -15.55 -29.47
C TRP A 382 14.65 -16.36 -29.95
N LEU A 383 13.46 -15.75 -30.03
CA LEU A 383 12.26 -16.42 -30.57
C LEU A 383 12.43 -16.77 -32.07
N THR A 384 13.06 -15.90 -32.85
CA THR A 384 13.37 -16.17 -34.26
C THR A 384 14.31 -17.36 -34.43
N GLU A 385 15.31 -17.50 -33.55
CA GLU A 385 16.29 -18.57 -33.65
C GLU A 385 15.76 -19.93 -33.14
N HIS A 386 14.87 -19.93 -32.15
CA HIS A 386 14.57 -21.15 -31.38
C HIS A 386 13.11 -21.60 -31.40
N ALA A 387 12.17 -20.80 -31.91
CA ALA A 387 10.74 -21.08 -31.86
C ALA A 387 10.10 -21.23 -33.26
N ASP A 388 10.66 -22.12 -34.09
CA ASP A 388 10.02 -22.54 -35.34
C ASP A 388 8.78 -23.40 -35.10
N ALA A 389 7.83 -23.39 -36.04
CA ALA A 389 6.63 -24.22 -35.98
C ALA A 389 6.95 -25.71 -35.74
N GLY A 390 6.19 -26.36 -34.85
CA GLY A 390 6.40 -27.73 -34.44
C GLY A 390 7.46 -27.94 -33.34
N ARG A 391 8.30 -26.94 -33.02
CA ARG A 391 9.20 -27.00 -31.86
C ARG A 391 8.39 -26.94 -30.56
N ARG A 392 8.86 -27.64 -29.53
CA ARG A 392 8.30 -27.54 -28.17
C ARG A 392 9.09 -26.54 -27.34
N LEU A 393 8.40 -25.58 -26.77
CA LEU A 393 8.90 -24.68 -25.73
C LEU A 393 8.40 -25.14 -24.35
N THR A 394 9.26 -25.10 -23.35
CA THR A 394 8.87 -25.39 -21.96
C THR A 394 9.03 -24.15 -21.10
N LEU A 395 7.95 -23.72 -20.46
CA LEU A 395 7.98 -22.64 -19.48
C LEU A 395 8.15 -23.22 -18.08
N ARG A 396 9.03 -22.60 -17.30
CA ARG A 396 9.20 -22.88 -15.87
C ARG A 396 8.94 -21.61 -15.08
N GLU A 397 7.87 -21.63 -14.30
CA GLU A 397 7.42 -20.53 -13.45
C GLU A 397 7.75 -20.86 -12.00
N VAL A 398 8.43 -19.93 -11.31
CA VAL A 398 8.87 -20.12 -9.93
C VAL A 398 8.55 -18.87 -9.13
N VAL A 399 7.78 -19.05 -8.07
CA VAL A 399 7.57 -18.05 -7.02
C VAL A 399 8.47 -18.40 -5.83
N ARG A 400 9.13 -17.40 -5.23
CA ARG A 400 9.98 -17.58 -4.05
C ARG A 400 9.64 -16.57 -2.98
N ASP A 401 9.72 -16.98 -1.72
CA ASP A 401 9.72 -16.06 -0.59
C ASP A 401 11.07 -15.36 -0.41
N ALA A 402 11.13 -14.37 0.49
CA ALA A 402 12.35 -13.63 0.84
C ALA A 402 13.52 -14.52 1.32
N SER A 403 13.24 -15.74 1.83
CA SER A 403 14.27 -16.72 2.21
C SER A 403 14.77 -17.57 1.03
N GLY A 404 14.24 -17.35 -0.17
CA GLY A 404 14.55 -18.08 -1.40
C GLY A 404 13.81 -19.41 -1.55
N ARG A 405 12.94 -19.78 -0.59
CA ARG A 405 12.17 -21.02 -0.67
C ARG A 405 11.08 -20.89 -1.72
N GLN A 406 10.91 -21.97 -2.50
CA GLN A 406 9.88 -22.00 -3.52
C GLN A 406 8.49 -22.08 -2.87
N VAL A 407 7.62 -21.14 -3.25
CA VAL A 407 6.18 -21.23 -2.98
C VAL A 407 5.57 -22.02 -4.13
N ARG A 408 5.04 -23.21 -3.82
CA ARG A 408 4.31 -24.04 -4.79
C ARG A 408 2.83 -23.67 -4.73
N LEU A 409 2.23 -23.43 -5.89
CA LEU A 409 0.81 -23.11 -6.00
C LEU A 409 0.03 -24.36 -6.39
N GLY A 410 -0.97 -24.69 -5.59
CA GLY A 410 -2.01 -25.66 -5.92
C GLY A 410 -3.15 -25.04 -6.74
N PRO A 411 -4.06 -25.86 -7.29
CA PRO A 411 -5.15 -25.40 -8.15
C PRO A 411 -6.17 -24.49 -7.44
N ASP A 412 -6.20 -24.50 -6.11
CA ASP A 412 -7.09 -23.68 -5.29
C ASP A 412 -6.31 -22.55 -4.57
N ASP A 413 -5.06 -22.29 -4.97
CA ASP A 413 -4.23 -21.25 -4.38
C ASP A 413 -4.36 -19.95 -5.16
N SER A 414 -4.51 -18.83 -4.46
CA SER A 414 -4.43 -17.50 -5.05
C SER A 414 -3.37 -16.64 -4.38
N ILE A 415 -2.82 -15.68 -5.13
CA ILE A 415 -1.91 -14.65 -4.63
C ILE A 415 -2.37 -13.30 -5.15
N VAL A 416 -2.36 -12.32 -4.25
CA VAL A 416 -2.52 -10.90 -4.59
C VAL A 416 -1.39 -10.11 -3.93
N SER A 417 -0.71 -9.27 -4.71
CA SER A 417 0.41 -8.46 -4.26
C SER A 417 0.13 -6.98 -4.40
N ALA A 418 0.63 -6.25 -3.41
CA ALA A 418 0.61 -4.80 -3.35
C ALA A 418 1.88 -4.36 -2.62
N ALA A 419 1.80 -3.31 -1.80
CA ALA A 419 2.87 -2.88 -0.91
C ALA A 419 2.35 -1.77 0.06
N PRO A 420 3.03 -1.54 1.19
CA PRO A 420 4.12 -2.35 1.70
C PRO A 420 3.70 -3.39 2.75
N THR A 421 4.61 -4.26 3.15
CA THR A 421 4.55 -4.99 4.43
C THR A 421 4.40 -3.98 5.57
N LEU A 422 3.53 -4.26 6.54
CA LEU A 422 3.19 -3.40 7.67
C LEU A 422 3.53 -4.03 9.02
N VAL A 423 3.28 -5.33 9.15
CA VAL A 423 3.51 -6.10 10.38
C VAL A 423 4.22 -7.39 10.02
N GLU A 424 5.28 -7.70 10.76
CA GLU A 424 6.03 -8.95 10.65
C GLU A 424 6.28 -9.48 12.08
N ASP A 425 6.08 -10.78 12.30
CA ASP A 425 6.22 -11.45 13.59
C ASP A 425 5.52 -10.74 14.78
N GLY A 426 4.37 -10.09 14.50
CA GLY A 426 3.59 -9.34 15.49
C GLY A 426 4.20 -8.01 15.92
N ARG A 427 5.16 -7.50 15.16
CA ARG A 427 5.80 -6.19 15.35
C ARG A 427 5.52 -5.34 14.12
N VAL A 428 5.37 -4.03 14.33
CA VAL A 428 5.35 -3.08 13.21
C VAL A 428 6.68 -3.19 12.48
N HIS A 429 6.59 -3.51 11.19
CA HIS A 429 7.71 -3.64 10.27
C HIS A 429 7.23 -3.08 8.94
N ILE A 430 7.36 -1.77 8.75
CA ILE A 430 6.96 -1.11 7.50
C ILE A 430 8.18 -1.10 6.57
N ASP A 431 8.09 -1.79 5.43
CA ASP A 431 9.17 -1.89 4.42
C ASP A 431 8.83 -1.04 3.18
N ALA A 432 8.79 0.28 3.35
CA ALA A 432 8.21 1.17 2.35
C ALA A 432 9.18 1.53 1.21
N ALA A 433 10.47 1.66 1.50
CA ALA A 433 11.51 2.05 0.56
C ALA A 433 12.02 0.90 -0.30
N THR A 434 12.23 -0.28 0.29
CA THR A 434 12.62 -1.51 -0.42
C THR A 434 11.51 -1.93 -1.39
N GLU A 435 10.27 -1.93 -0.92
CA GLU A 435 9.09 -2.26 -1.74
C GLU A 435 8.64 -1.09 -2.62
N GLY A 436 9.25 0.08 -2.45
CA GLY A 436 9.17 1.19 -3.39
C GLY A 436 7.87 1.98 -3.37
N THR A 437 7.17 2.02 -2.24
CA THR A 437 6.04 2.93 -2.00
C THR A 437 6.49 4.29 -1.47
N LEU A 438 7.68 4.34 -0.85
CA LEU A 438 8.35 5.57 -0.43
C LEU A 438 9.77 5.60 -1.00
N ASP A 439 10.27 6.80 -1.23
CA ASP A 439 11.61 7.02 -1.75
C ASP A 439 12.33 8.01 -0.85
N PRO A 440 13.29 7.57 -0.02
CA PRO A 440 13.94 8.46 0.93
C PRO A 440 14.66 9.66 0.32
N LEU A 441 14.93 9.62 -0.99
CA LEU A 441 15.64 10.65 -1.74
C LEU A 441 14.70 11.52 -2.59
N ASP A 442 13.41 11.19 -2.67
CA ASP A 442 12.40 11.96 -3.41
C ASP A 442 11.10 12.02 -2.60
N LEU A 443 10.95 13.14 -1.88
CA LEU A 443 9.82 13.38 -0.99
C LEU A 443 8.60 13.99 -1.68
N SER A 444 8.53 13.94 -3.02
CA SER A 444 7.36 14.41 -3.76
C SER A 444 6.18 13.43 -3.60
N PHE A 445 6.08 12.44 -4.49
CA PHE A 445 4.99 11.47 -4.51
C PHE A 445 4.97 10.59 -3.25
N GLY A 446 6.12 10.03 -2.87
CA GLY A 446 6.21 9.04 -1.79
C GLY A 446 5.71 9.58 -0.44
N PHE A 447 5.97 10.85 -0.13
CA PHE A 447 5.46 11.49 1.09
C PHE A 447 3.93 11.54 1.09
N ALA A 448 3.33 12.07 0.02
CA ALA A 448 1.88 12.20 -0.11
C ALA A 448 1.16 10.84 -0.13
N TRP A 449 1.84 9.79 -0.60
CA TRP A 449 1.29 8.44 -0.63
C TRP A 449 1.48 7.68 0.69
N SER A 450 2.65 7.75 1.33
CA SER A 450 3.01 6.90 2.48
C SER A 450 2.81 7.57 3.86
N ASN A 451 3.11 8.87 3.97
CA ASN A 451 3.20 9.58 5.25
C ASN A 451 1.99 10.51 5.51
N VAL A 452 1.13 10.66 4.50
CA VAL A 452 -0.13 11.39 4.60
C VAL A 452 -1.27 10.37 4.63
N ARG A 453 -2.36 10.70 5.32
CA ARG A 453 -3.54 9.85 5.42
C ARG A 453 -4.17 9.65 4.04
N GLN A 454 -4.47 8.40 3.74
CA GLN A 454 -5.14 7.98 2.51
C GLN A 454 -6.19 6.92 2.84
N PRO A 455 -7.22 6.74 2.00
CA PRO A 455 -8.06 5.55 2.06
C PRO A 455 -7.16 4.32 1.87
N ARG A 456 -7.33 3.30 2.71
CA ARG A 456 -6.50 2.09 2.68
C ARG A 456 -7.37 0.84 2.66
N THR A 457 -6.91 -0.15 1.91
CA THR A 457 -7.30 -1.55 2.10
C THR A 457 -6.10 -2.30 2.65
N LEU A 458 -6.31 -3.10 3.69
CA LEU A 458 -5.26 -3.83 4.40
C LEU A 458 -5.67 -5.30 4.50
N ALA A 459 -4.68 -6.18 4.45
CA ALA A 459 -4.86 -7.60 4.73
C ALA A 459 -3.83 -8.08 5.74
N GLY A 460 -4.23 -9.01 6.61
CA GLY A 460 -3.31 -9.59 7.59
C GLY A 460 -3.82 -10.88 8.19
N VAL A 461 -2.97 -11.53 8.96
CA VAL A 461 -3.26 -12.81 9.61
C VAL A 461 -2.89 -12.72 11.08
N ASP A 462 -3.79 -13.16 11.95
CA ASP A 462 -3.54 -13.19 13.39
C ASP A 462 -2.88 -14.49 13.87
N ARG A 463 -2.51 -14.56 15.15
CA ARG A 463 -1.89 -15.78 15.75
C ARG A 463 -2.75 -17.04 15.67
N ARG A 464 -4.05 -16.91 15.42
CA ARG A 464 -4.99 -18.04 15.29
C ARG A 464 -5.15 -18.48 13.83
N GLY A 465 -4.45 -17.84 12.88
CA GLY A 465 -4.60 -18.11 11.46
C GLY A 465 -5.86 -17.51 10.85
N ARG A 466 -6.51 -16.55 11.54
CA ARG A 466 -7.67 -15.84 10.99
C ARG A 466 -7.20 -14.75 10.05
N LEU A 467 -7.86 -14.64 8.90
CA LEU A 467 -7.66 -13.55 7.96
C LEU A 467 -8.38 -12.29 8.46
N LEU A 468 -7.69 -11.17 8.36
CA LEU A 468 -8.19 -9.83 8.63
C LEU A 468 -8.20 -9.08 7.31
N LEU A 469 -9.36 -8.61 6.87
CA LEU A 469 -9.51 -7.69 5.75
C LEU A 469 -10.06 -6.38 6.30
N VAL A 470 -9.37 -5.28 6.04
CA VAL A 470 -9.71 -3.97 6.61
C VAL A 470 -9.81 -2.95 5.50
N THR A 471 -10.86 -2.14 5.52
CA THR A 471 -10.93 -0.92 4.72
C THR A 471 -11.07 0.29 5.62
N VAL A 472 -10.37 1.36 5.28
CA VAL A 472 -10.44 2.66 5.94
C VAL A 472 -10.84 3.66 4.87
N ASP A 473 -12.00 4.30 5.04
CA ASP A 473 -12.41 5.39 4.16
C ASP A 473 -11.37 6.53 4.25
N GLY A 474 -11.38 7.46 3.31
CA GLY A 474 -10.42 8.56 3.36
C GLY A 474 -10.73 9.68 2.38
N ARG A 475 -9.88 10.72 2.40
CA ARG A 475 -10.01 11.93 1.57
C ARG A 475 -11.32 12.71 1.79
N GLN A 476 -11.92 12.59 2.96
CA GLN A 476 -13.20 13.22 3.29
C GLN A 476 -13.06 13.97 4.62
N PRO A 477 -12.64 15.25 4.60
CA PRO A 477 -12.39 16.03 5.81
C PRO A 477 -13.60 16.01 6.76
N GLY A 478 -13.37 15.64 8.03
CA GLY A 478 -14.41 15.55 9.06
C GLY A 478 -15.34 14.33 8.96
N VAL A 479 -15.09 13.43 8.01
CA VAL A 479 -15.83 12.16 7.84
C VAL A 479 -14.89 10.97 7.98
N SER A 480 -13.82 10.96 7.17
CA SER A 480 -12.71 10.02 7.25
C SER A 480 -11.52 10.60 6.50
N GLU A 481 -10.43 10.86 7.21
CA GLU A 481 -9.17 11.29 6.59
C GLU A 481 -8.43 10.13 5.93
N GLY A 482 -8.50 8.95 6.54
CA GLY A 482 -7.79 7.73 6.16
C GLY A 482 -6.58 7.48 7.03
N PHE A 483 -5.76 6.49 6.68
CA PHE A 483 -4.56 6.17 7.47
C PHE A 483 -3.27 6.48 6.72
N THR A 484 -2.29 6.98 7.47
CA THR A 484 -0.86 6.82 7.11
C THR A 484 -0.48 5.35 7.18
N LEU A 485 0.66 4.96 6.59
CA LEU A 485 1.13 3.57 6.75
C LEU A 485 1.48 3.23 8.20
N ALA A 486 1.98 4.22 8.97
CA ALA A 486 2.25 4.05 10.41
C ALA A 486 0.98 3.69 11.19
N GLU A 487 -0.10 4.46 10.99
CA GLU A 487 -1.40 4.20 11.63
C GLU A 487 -2.00 2.88 11.17
N ALA A 488 -1.90 2.55 9.88
CA ALA A 488 -2.34 1.27 9.36
C ALA A 488 -1.63 0.09 10.02
N ALA A 489 -0.30 0.16 10.18
CA ALA A 489 0.47 -0.90 10.84
C ALA A 489 0.13 -1.04 12.33
N ASP A 490 0.04 0.08 13.05
CA ASP A 490 -0.35 0.09 14.46
C ASP A 490 -1.77 -0.44 14.65
N PHE A 491 -2.70 -0.08 13.77
CA PHE A 491 -4.06 -0.57 13.78
C PHE A 491 -4.13 -2.09 13.52
N MET A 492 -3.48 -2.59 12.47
CA MET A 492 -3.44 -4.02 12.16
C MET A 492 -2.82 -4.82 13.32
N ARG A 493 -1.74 -4.31 13.92
CA ARG A 493 -1.13 -4.90 15.12
C ARG A 493 -2.10 -4.89 16.31
N SER A 494 -2.87 -3.81 16.50
CA SER A 494 -3.87 -3.72 17.57
C SER A 494 -5.01 -4.74 17.40
N LEU A 495 -5.36 -5.09 16.16
CA LEU A 495 -6.31 -6.18 15.85
C LEU A 495 -5.74 -7.59 16.11
N GLY A 496 -4.44 -7.67 16.43
CA GLY A 496 -3.74 -8.92 16.72
C GLY A 496 -3.05 -9.55 15.51
N ALA A 497 -2.93 -8.82 14.39
CA ALA A 497 -2.16 -9.28 13.24
C ALA A 497 -0.72 -9.60 13.66
N VAL A 498 -0.22 -10.74 13.20
CA VAL A 498 1.20 -11.10 13.25
C VAL A 498 1.90 -10.92 11.93
N GLN A 499 1.14 -10.94 10.84
CA GLN A 499 1.61 -10.53 9.53
C GLN A 499 0.54 -9.62 8.91
N ALA A 500 0.95 -8.54 8.25
CA ALA A 500 0.02 -7.67 7.53
C ALA A 500 0.73 -6.91 6.40
N LEU A 501 -0.02 -6.63 5.34
CA LEU A 501 0.38 -5.74 4.25
C LEU A 501 -0.72 -4.73 3.93
N ASN A 502 -0.31 -3.64 3.28
CA ASN A 502 -1.20 -2.71 2.60
C ASN A 502 -1.52 -3.24 1.19
N LEU A 503 -2.80 -3.25 0.82
CA LEU A 503 -3.34 -3.55 -0.50
C LEU A 503 -3.54 -2.26 -1.32
N ASP A 504 -4.12 -2.34 -2.52
CA ASP A 504 -4.40 -1.12 -3.27
C ASP A 504 -5.39 -0.21 -2.50
N GLY A 505 -5.16 1.10 -2.57
CA GLY A 505 -5.83 2.08 -1.73
C GLY A 505 -6.46 3.21 -2.53
N GLY A 506 -6.65 4.36 -1.87
CA GLY A 506 -7.25 5.53 -2.51
C GLY A 506 -8.66 5.24 -3.01
N GLY A 507 -8.97 5.63 -4.25
CA GLY A 507 -10.29 5.40 -4.87
C GLY A 507 -10.67 3.93 -5.03
N SER A 508 -9.68 3.03 -5.00
CA SER A 508 -9.90 1.58 -5.08
C SER A 508 -10.44 0.98 -3.78
N THR A 509 -10.27 1.68 -2.64
CA THR A 509 -10.65 1.16 -1.31
C THR A 509 -12.15 0.88 -1.24
N ALA A 510 -12.51 -0.39 -1.16
CA ALA A 510 -13.88 -0.84 -1.07
C ALA A 510 -14.00 -2.18 -0.35
N MET A 511 -15.04 -2.31 0.46
CA MET A 511 -15.54 -3.52 1.08
C MET A 511 -17.02 -3.65 0.72
N ALA A 512 -17.40 -4.86 0.32
CA ALA A 512 -18.78 -5.26 0.19
C ALA A 512 -19.10 -6.35 1.21
N VAL A 513 -20.30 -6.30 1.79
CA VAL A 513 -20.83 -7.31 2.71
C VAL A 513 -22.16 -7.77 2.14
N ASP A 514 -22.32 -9.09 1.97
CA ASP A 514 -23.49 -9.68 1.32
C ASP A 514 -23.81 -9.02 -0.05
N GLY A 515 -22.76 -8.73 -0.82
CA GLY A 515 -22.83 -8.07 -2.13
C GLY A 515 -23.10 -6.56 -2.12
N ALA A 516 -23.25 -5.92 -0.96
CA ALA A 516 -23.51 -4.48 -0.85
C ALA A 516 -22.28 -3.71 -0.36
N LEU A 517 -21.95 -2.60 -1.06
CA LEU A 517 -20.87 -1.70 -0.66
C LEU A 517 -21.16 -1.08 0.73
N VAL A 518 -20.18 -1.12 1.63
CA VAL A 518 -20.30 -0.53 2.98
C VAL A 518 -19.49 0.74 3.17
N ASN A 519 -18.52 1.00 2.29
CA ASN A 519 -17.64 2.16 2.35
C ASN A 519 -18.29 3.45 1.86
N THR A 520 -17.75 4.57 2.33
CA THR A 520 -17.90 5.89 1.70
C THR A 520 -16.69 6.13 0.80
N THR A 521 -16.85 5.87 -0.50
CA THR A 521 -15.74 5.87 -1.47
C THR A 521 -15.16 7.26 -1.70
N SER A 522 -13.85 7.34 -1.95
CA SER A 522 -13.15 8.63 -2.06
C SER A 522 -13.18 9.30 -3.44
N ASP A 523 -13.43 8.55 -4.51
CA ASP A 523 -13.53 9.12 -5.86
C ASP A 523 -14.89 9.80 -6.04
N ALA A 524 -14.91 10.98 -6.68
CA ALA A 524 -16.14 11.74 -6.92
C ALA A 524 -17.15 10.98 -7.82
N SER A 525 -16.67 10.05 -8.64
CA SER A 525 -17.51 9.18 -9.49
C SER A 525 -18.10 7.97 -8.74
N GLY A 526 -17.84 7.85 -7.44
CA GLY A 526 -18.21 6.69 -6.62
C GLY A 526 -17.17 5.57 -6.67
N GLU A 527 -17.60 4.34 -6.38
CA GLU A 527 -16.72 3.17 -6.35
C GLU A 527 -15.96 2.96 -7.67
N ARG A 528 -14.64 2.84 -7.56
CA ARG A 528 -13.74 2.58 -8.69
C ARG A 528 -13.79 1.11 -9.10
N ALA A 529 -13.77 0.88 -10.41
CA ALA A 529 -13.53 -0.45 -10.96
C ALA A 529 -12.05 -0.83 -10.84
N VAL A 530 -11.76 -2.01 -10.32
CA VAL A 530 -10.42 -2.51 -9.99
C VAL A 530 -10.08 -3.76 -10.81
N GLY A 531 -8.78 -4.07 -10.95
CA GLY A 531 -8.32 -5.22 -11.74
C GLY A 531 -8.51 -6.58 -11.06
N ASP A 532 -8.51 -6.60 -9.73
CA ASP A 532 -8.78 -7.82 -8.96
C ASP A 532 -9.40 -7.51 -7.58
N THR A 533 -9.98 -8.54 -6.98
CA THR A 533 -10.66 -8.47 -5.68
C THR A 533 -10.39 -9.71 -4.85
N ILE A 534 -10.48 -9.61 -3.52
CA ILE A 534 -10.46 -10.75 -2.61
C ILE A 534 -11.88 -11.05 -2.18
N GLN A 535 -12.34 -12.28 -2.36
CA GLN A 535 -13.71 -12.70 -2.14
C GLN A 535 -13.79 -13.81 -1.10
N VAL A 536 -14.65 -13.63 -0.10
CA VAL A 536 -15.00 -14.64 0.90
C VAL A 536 -16.32 -15.25 0.49
N LEU A 537 -16.27 -16.46 -0.06
CA LEU A 537 -17.43 -17.11 -0.66
C LEU A 537 -18.11 -18.07 0.31
N PRO A 538 -19.45 -18.21 0.25
CA PRO A 538 -20.14 -19.28 0.94
C PRO A 538 -19.78 -20.63 0.30
N ARG A 539 -20.16 -21.74 0.97
CA ARG A 539 -20.04 -23.07 0.35
C ARG A 539 -20.96 -23.11 -0.87
N THR A 540 -20.39 -23.33 -2.05
CA THR A 540 -21.20 -23.62 -3.24
C THR A 540 -21.98 -24.91 -2.99
N GLY A 541 -23.31 -24.85 -3.13
CA GLY A 541 -24.13 -26.05 -3.12
C GLY A 541 -23.70 -26.91 -4.30
N ARG A 542 -23.28 -28.16 -4.07
CA ARG A 542 -23.31 -29.17 -5.13
C ARG A 542 -24.79 -29.36 -5.48
N GLY A 543 -25.23 -28.72 -6.56
CA GLY A 543 -26.47 -29.10 -7.25
C GLY A 543 -26.34 -30.50 -7.80
#